data_AF-A0A0R3RHM5-F1
#
_entry.id   AF-A0A0R3RHM5-F1
#
_cell.length_a   1.000
_cell.length_b   1.000
_cell.length_c   1.000
_cell.angle_alpha   90.00
_cell.angle_beta   90.00
_cell.angle_gamma   90.00
#
_symmetry.space_group_name_H-M   'P 1'
#
loop_
_entity.id
_entity.type
_entity.pdbx_description
1 polymer ?
#
loop_
_entity_poly.entity_id
_entity_poly.type
_entity_poly.pdbx_seq_one_letter_code
_entity_poly.pdbx_strand_id
1 'polypeptide(L)'
;MTEKKKDLKFSEDGNTVYYKSYKDYFYAPEISCPECRDNPELILPNVAALGAVTTMIQEKDCGATCRLIVDIGLLLMGEYPFRKLRPLNVTFYGYSDSLLSLVNSPIFKFLDDKFNDGKSIIPLNIPHLSSLALFSNLNSSNDEYYVIETGKRDINSIGKIRNWAGSNLLPPSWWQTTQARMINGTDTGSFAPWHLTPRSILPFFSSFLCRSFTAVFSKHSSYKGMKTVEFVVPEEEFDTVNDNNIGFRYRNLEKIKYFPEWEPCPKKTRRDSGGSCSNESIECSLKRNLCHVCCEGSYVDGTYLLPPGMFPLVCFPGKNVTLPMSAVISSPYFSYSPKEVIDSVIGFRQLDVKPSVFTFVREPMTGLLMRIDTQMMVSFPVFQTDQAT
;
A
#
# COMPACT_ATOMS: atom_id res chain seq x y z
N MET A 1 4.39 10.52 -18.42
CA MET A 1 3.17 9.70 -18.38
C MET A 1 2.12 10.34 -19.27
N THR A 2 1.35 9.56 -20.02
CA THR A 2 0.12 10.04 -20.66
C THR A 2 -1.06 9.24 -20.16
N GLU A 3 -2.22 9.89 -20.03
CA GLU A 3 -3.46 9.26 -19.61
C GLU A 3 -4.56 9.55 -20.63
N LYS A 4 -5.31 8.51 -21.03
CA LYS A 4 -6.41 8.62 -22.00
C LYS A 4 -7.60 7.81 -21.51
N LYS A 5 -8.73 8.49 -21.27
CA LYS A 5 -10.01 7.85 -20.99
C LYS A 5 -10.58 7.28 -22.29
N LYS A 6 -10.89 5.98 -22.32
CA LYS A 6 -11.46 5.26 -23.47
C LYS A 6 -12.73 4.53 -23.07
N ASP A 7 -13.41 3.98 -24.07
CA ASP A 7 -14.62 3.17 -23.92
C ASP A 7 -15.75 3.94 -23.21
N LEU A 8 -15.88 5.24 -23.47
CA LEU A 8 -16.86 6.09 -22.81
C LEU A 8 -18.29 5.64 -23.13
N LYS A 9 -19.08 5.40 -22.10
CA LYS A 9 -20.52 5.07 -22.22
C LYS A 9 -21.31 5.86 -21.20
N PHE A 10 -22.22 6.71 -21.66
CA PHE A 10 -23.13 7.44 -20.79
C PHE A 10 -24.34 6.56 -20.46
N SER A 11 -24.87 6.69 -19.24
CA SER A 11 -26.19 6.14 -18.91
C SER A 11 -27.29 6.83 -19.72
N GLU A 12 -28.44 6.17 -19.91
CA GLU A 12 -29.58 6.71 -20.67
C GLU A 12 -30.06 8.06 -20.12
N ASP A 13 -30.03 8.22 -18.79
CA ASP A 13 -30.38 9.47 -18.10
C ASP A 13 -29.25 10.53 -18.14
N GLY A 14 -28.05 10.16 -18.58
CA GLY A 14 -26.85 10.99 -18.62
C GLY A 14 -26.26 11.37 -17.26
N ASN A 15 -26.72 10.76 -16.16
CA ASN A 15 -26.23 11.07 -14.81
C ASN A 15 -24.86 10.43 -14.53
N THR A 16 -24.53 9.32 -15.20
CA THR A 16 -23.26 8.63 -15.01
C THR A 16 -22.53 8.39 -16.32
N VAL A 17 -21.22 8.24 -16.23
CA VAL A 17 -20.37 7.85 -17.35
C VAL A 17 -19.42 6.74 -16.93
N TYR A 18 -19.40 5.68 -17.74
CA TYR A 18 -18.44 4.60 -17.67
C TYR A 18 -17.21 4.95 -18.52
N TYR A 19 -16.01 4.65 -18.03
CA TYR A 19 -14.78 4.72 -18.83
C TYR A 19 -13.69 3.81 -18.26
N LYS A 20 -12.63 3.57 -19.06
CA LYS A 20 -11.36 3.00 -18.62
C LYS A 20 -10.25 4.01 -18.81
N SER A 21 -9.39 4.21 -17.80
CA SER A 21 -8.26 5.14 -17.91
C SER A 21 -7.00 4.41 -18.32
N TYR A 22 -6.58 4.59 -19.58
CA TYR A 22 -5.35 3.97 -20.08
C TYR A 22 -4.16 4.88 -19.81
N LYS A 23 -3.10 4.31 -19.23
CA LYS A 23 -1.89 5.03 -18.80
C LYS A 23 -0.66 4.47 -19.52
N ASP A 24 0.14 5.36 -20.09
CA ASP A 24 1.44 5.05 -20.69
C ASP A 24 2.56 5.75 -19.94
N TYR A 25 3.64 5.03 -19.66
CA TYR A 25 4.81 5.52 -18.95
C TYR A 25 6.01 5.51 -19.88
N PHE A 26 6.72 6.63 -19.92
CA PHE A 26 7.89 6.83 -20.78
C PHE A 26 9.07 7.18 -19.90
N TYR A 27 10.17 6.46 -20.10
CA TYR A 27 11.44 6.78 -19.44
C TYR A 27 12.07 8.01 -20.12
N ALA A 28 12.52 8.96 -19.31
CA ALA A 28 13.05 10.25 -19.74
C ALA A 28 14.43 10.48 -19.11
N PRO A 29 15.52 9.99 -19.73
CA PRO A 29 16.88 10.08 -19.17
C PRO A 29 17.34 11.52 -18.96
N GLU A 30 16.91 12.46 -19.79
CA GLU A 30 17.31 13.87 -19.74
C GLU A 30 16.91 14.58 -18.45
N ILE A 31 15.78 14.22 -17.85
CA ILE A 31 15.32 14.72 -16.55
C ILE A 31 15.65 13.78 -15.39
N SER A 32 16.31 12.65 -15.65
CA SER A 32 16.79 11.72 -14.63
C SER A 32 18.15 12.14 -14.09
N CYS A 33 18.45 11.80 -12.83
CA CYS A 33 19.73 12.10 -12.21
C CYS A 33 20.89 11.45 -13.01
N PRO A 34 22.08 12.07 -13.11
CA PRO A 34 23.18 11.52 -13.92
C PRO A 34 23.51 10.06 -13.58
N GLU A 35 23.55 9.72 -12.30
CA GLU A 35 23.83 8.38 -11.79
C GLU A 35 22.66 7.39 -12.01
N CYS A 36 21.45 7.91 -12.23
CA CYS A 36 20.23 7.12 -12.43
C CYS A 36 20.05 6.69 -13.89
N ARG A 37 20.68 7.38 -14.85
CA ARG A 37 20.36 7.32 -16.28
C ARG A 37 20.48 5.93 -16.91
N ASP A 38 21.43 5.14 -16.41
CA ASP A 38 21.73 3.80 -16.95
C ASP A 38 21.05 2.68 -16.16
N ASN A 39 20.13 3.01 -15.25
CA ASN A 39 19.42 2.04 -14.42
C ASN A 39 20.41 1.05 -13.74
N PRO A 40 21.39 1.56 -12.97
CA PRO A 40 22.45 0.74 -12.40
C PRO A 40 21.89 -0.29 -11.43
N GLU A 41 22.62 -1.39 -11.25
CA GLU A 41 22.25 -2.41 -10.27
C GLU A 41 22.42 -1.88 -8.85
N LEU A 42 21.37 -2.02 -8.04
CA LEU A 42 21.37 -1.75 -6.61
C LEU A 42 21.13 -3.05 -5.86
N ILE A 43 21.63 -3.12 -4.63
CA ILE A 43 21.27 -4.20 -3.71
C ILE A 43 19.91 -3.86 -3.12
N LEU A 44 18.88 -4.62 -3.49
CA LEU A 44 17.50 -4.42 -3.08
C LEU A 44 16.98 -5.66 -2.33
N PRO A 45 15.98 -5.50 -1.45
CA PRO A 45 15.29 -6.64 -0.85
C PRO A 45 14.75 -7.59 -1.92
N ASN A 46 14.94 -8.89 -1.72
CA ASN A 46 14.42 -9.91 -2.61
C ASN A 46 12.95 -10.18 -2.30
N VAL A 47 12.08 -9.45 -2.98
CA VAL A 47 10.64 -9.48 -2.70
C VAL A 47 10.01 -10.84 -3.02
N ALA A 48 10.60 -11.61 -3.95
CA ALA A 48 10.16 -12.97 -4.27
C ALA A 48 10.38 -13.91 -3.08
N ALA A 49 11.62 -13.93 -2.56
CA ALA A 49 12.01 -14.71 -1.40
C ALA A 49 11.19 -14.32 -0.16
N LEU A 50 11.02 -13.02 0.10
CA LEU A 50 10.20 -12.53 1.21
C LEU A 50 8.74 -12.99 1.08
N GLY A 51 8.16 -12.89 -0.11
CA GLY A 51 6.81 -13.40 -0.38
C GLY A 51 6.71 -14.90 -0.05
N ALA A 52 7.64 -15.69 -0.56
CA ALA A 52 7.68 -17.14 -0.33
C ALA A 52 7.78 -17.48 1.17
N VAL A 53 8.69 -16.83 1.90
CA VAL A 53 8.85 -17.00 3.35
C VAL A 53 7.57 -16.63 4.09
N THR A 54 6.92 -15.52 3.75
CA THR A 54 5.65 -15.13 4.40
C THR A 54 4.52 -16.11 4.15
N THR A 55 4.43 -16.69 2.94
CA THR A 55 3.46 -17.75 2.64
C THR A 55 3.77 -19.02 3.43
N MET A 56 5.04 -19.42 3.53
CA MET A 56 5.46 -20.60 4.30
C MET A 56 5.15 -20.48 5.79
N ILE A 57 5.28 -19.30 6.40
CA ILE A 57 4.90 -19.06 7.80
C ILE A 57 3.40 -19.28 8.02
N GLN A 58 2.58 -18.90 7.03
CA GLN A 58 1.12 -19.03 7.10
C GLN A 58 0.63 -20.44 6.84
N GLU A 59 1.44 -21.24 6.14
CA GLU A 59 1.08 -22.61 5.86
C GLU A 59 1.14 -23.47 7.12
N LYS A 60 -0.03 -24.00 7.51
CA LYS A 60 -0.19 -24.86 8.68
C LYS A 60 0.05 -26.33 8.37
N ASP A 61 -0.16 -26.75 7.12
CA ASP A 61 0.00 -28.14 6.70
C ASP A 61 1.48 -28.51 6.45
N CYS A 62 2.38 -27.53 6.32
CA CYS A 62 3.82 -27.74 6.15
C CYS A 62 4.55 -27.73 7.50
N GLY A 63 4.83 -28.94 8.02
CA GLY A 63 5.63 -29.15 9.23
C GLY A 63 7.14 -28.87 9.04
N ALA A 64 7.93 -29.03 10.12
CA ALA A 64 9.34 -28.64 10.15
C ALA A 64 10.19 -29.27 9.02
N THR A 65 10.02 -30.55 8.70
CA THR A 65 10.79 -31.18 7.61
C THR A 65 10.48 -30.58 6.23
N CYS A 66 9.21 -30.23 5.98
CA CYS A 66 8.80 -29.57 4.75
C CYS A 66 9.41 -28.16 4.66
N ARG A 67 9.39 -27.40 5.75
CA ARG A 67 10.00 -26.07 5.86
C ARG A 67 11.51 -26.09 5.60
N LEU A 68 12.24 -27.02 6.22
CA LEU A 68 13.66 -27.22 5.97
C LEU A 68 13.99 -27.53 4.51
N ILE A 69 13.18 -28.37 3.84
CA ILE A 69 13.37 -28.68 2.42
C ILE A 69 13.17 -27.43 1.56
N VAL A 70 12.14 -26.63 1.84
CA VAL A 70 11.88 -25.37 1.12
C VAL A 70 13.01 -24.37 1.35
N ASP A 71 13.49 -24.22 2.57
CA ASP A 71 14.60 -23.32 2.90
C ASP A 71 15.90 -23.70 2.16
N ILE A 72 16.28 -24.99 2.20
CA ILE A 72 17.41 -25.50 1.42
C ILE A 72 17.20 -25.25 -0.08
N GLY A 73 15.98 -25.44 -0.59
CA GLY A 73 15.63 -25.16 -1.97
C GLY A 73 15.83 -23.70 -2.35
N LEU A 74 15.33 -22.76 -1.54
CA LEU A 74 15.51 -21.32 -1.72
C LEU A 74 17.00 -20.95 -1.76
N LEU A 75 17.80 -21.47 -0.82
CA LEU A 75 19.24 -21.24 -0.77
C LEU A 75 19.97 -21.76 -2.02
N LEU A 76 19.65 -22.99 -2.46
CA LEU A 76 20.25 -23.58 -3.68
C LEU A 76 19.88 -22.82 -4.95
N MET A 77 18.71 -22.18 -4.96
CA MET A 77 18.25 -21.34 -6.07
C MET A 77 18.83 -19.91 -6.04
N GLY A 78 19.61 -19.58 -5.00
CA GLY A 78 20.19 -18.26 -4.80
C GLY A 78 19.19 -17.20 -4.33
N GLU A 79 18.08 -17.63 -3.72
CA GLU A 79 17.04 -16.75 -3.16
C GLU A 79 17.46 -16.17 -1.80
N TYR A 80 18.51 -15.35 -1.82
CA TYR A 80 18.98 -14.62 -0.63
C TYR A 80 18.04 -13.44 -0.30
N PRO A 81 18.02 -12.95 0.96
CA PRO A 81 17.17 -11.83 1.37
C PRO A 81 17.41 -10.52 0.59
N PHE A 82 18.61 -10.35 0.03
CA PHE A 82 18.98 -9.22 -0.79
C PHE A 82 19.57 -9.69 -2.12
N ARG A 83 19.25 -8.96 -3.19
CA ARG A 83 19.71 -9.28 -4.54
C ARG A 83 20.13 -8.01 -5.28
N LYS A 84 21.11 -8.16 -6.18
CA LYS A 84 21.44 -7.11 -7.15
C LYS A 84 20.34 -7.04 -8.21
N LEU A 85 19.59 -5.96 -8.21
CA LEU A 85 18.47 -5.73 -9.10
C LEU A 85 18.54 -4.30 -9.66
N ARG A 86 17.97 -4.12 -10.85
CA ARG A 86 17.88 -2.79 -11.47
C ARG A 86 16.57 -2.11 -11.04
N PRO A 87 16.60 -0.85 -10.56
CA PRO A 87 15.41 -0.15 -10.09
C PRO A 87 14.23 -0.17 -11.06
N LEU A 88 14.45 0.12 -12.35
CA LEU A 88 13.35 0.14 -13.34
C LEU A 88 12.74 -1.25 -13.55
N ASN A 89 13.48 -2.33 -13.33
CA ASN A 89 12.94 -3.69 -13.41
C ASN A 89 12.06 -4.01 -12.21
N VAL A 90 12.47 -3.60 -11.01
CA VAL A 90 11.68 -3.77 -9.78
C VAL A 90 10.42 -2.91 -9.82
N THR A 91 10.47 -1.72 -10.43
CA THR A 91 9.31 -0.82 -10.50
C THR A 91 8.41 -1.10 -11.70
N PHE A 92 8.91 -1.18 -12.93
CA PHE A 92 8.08 -1.16 -14.16
C PHE A 92 8.30 -2.34 -15.10
N TYR A 93 9.54 -2.67 -15.46
CA TYR A 93 9.82 -3.63 -16.55
C TYR A 93 9.65 -5.10 -16.14
N GLY A 94 9.68 -5.39 -14.84
CA GLY A 94 9.72 -6.75 -14.35
C GLY A 94 11.15 -7.31 -14.34
N TYR A 95 11.38 -8.26 -13.43
CA TYR A 95 12.50 -9.17 -13.50
C TYR A 95 12.00 -10.61 -13.37
N SER A 96 12.71 -11.54 -14.01
CA SER A 96 12.47 -12.97 -13.85
C SER A 96 13.20 -13.45 -12.61
N ASP A 97 12.52 -14.26 -11.82
CA ASP A 97 13.04 -14.80 -10.58
C ASP A 97 13.17 -16.32 -10.68
N SER A 98 14.17 -16.91 -10.02
CA SER A 98 14.44 -18.35 -10.15
C SER A 98 13.28 -19.12 -9.52
N LEU A 99 12.77 -18.66 -8.37
CA LEU A 99 11.62 -19.24 -7.70
C LEU A 99 10.37 -19.19 -8.58
N LEU A 100 10.09 -18.03 -9.18
CA LEU A 100 8.98 -17.91 -10.13
C LEU A 100 9.13 -18.83 -11.34
N SER A 101 10.35 -18.98 -11.86
CA SER A 101 10.63 -19.84 -13.00
C SER A 101 10.37 -21.31 -12.65
N LEU A 102 10.74 -21.73 -11.44
CA LEU A 102 10.47 -23.07 -10.93
C LEU A 102 8.96 -23.29 -10.75
N VAL A 103 8.25 -22.38 -10.09
CA VAL A 103 6.80 -22.50 -9.84
C VAL A 103 6.01 -22.55 -11.16
N ASN A 104 6.45 -21.82 -12.18
CA ASN A 104 5.84 -21.87 -13.51
C ASN A 104 6.27 -23.09 -14.35
N SER A 105 7.24 -23.89 -13.89
CA SER A 105 7.77 -25.02 -14.65
C SER A 105 6.80 -26.21 -14.71
N PRO A 106 6.81 -27.01 -15.79
CA PRO A 106 5.99 -28.21 -15.89
C PRO A 106 6.32 -29.26 -14.82
N ILE A 107 7.57 -29.29 -14.34
CA ILE A 107 8.02 -30.20 -13.28
C ILE A 107 7.35 -29.85 -11.96
N PHE A 108 7.26 -28.57 -11.61
CA PHE A 108 6.58 -28.14 -10.39
C PHE A 108 5.09 -28.48 -10.45
N LYS A 109 4.41 -28.18 -11.56
CA LYS A 109 3.00 -28.57 -11.78
C LYS A 109 2.78 -30.08 -11.68
N PHE A 110 3.70 -30.87 -12.22
CA PHE A 110 3.65 -32.32 -12.13
C PHE A 110 3.83 -32.84 -10.69
N LEU A 111 4.74 -32.23 -9.93
CA LEU A 111 4.97 -32.55 -8.52
C LEU A 111 3.77 -32.15 -7.65
N ASP A 112 3.18 -30.99 -7.93
CA ASP A 112 1.95 -30.46 -7.30
C ASP A 112 0.75 -31.40 -7.49
N ASP A 113 0.58 -31.94 -8.70
CA ASP A 113 -0.54 -32.84 -9.04
C ASP A 113 -0.40 -34.27 -8.49
N LYS A 114 0.82 -34.76 -8.21
CA LYS A 114 1.06 -36.20 -7.96
C LYS A 114 1.49 -36.59 -6.55
N PHE A 115 2.02 -35.67 -5.76
CA PHE A 115 2.44 -35.97 -4.39
C PHE A 115 1.46 -35.32 -3.43
N ASN A 116 0.89 -36.12 -2.52
CA ASN A 116 0.01 -35.73 -1.40
C ASN A 116 -1.52 -35.67 -1.69
N ASP A 117 -2.09 -36.64 -2.44
CA ASP A 117 -3.55 -36.76 -2.66
C ASP A 117 -4.22 -35.45 -3.13
N GLY A 118 -3.51 -34.65 -3.95
CA GLY A 118 -3.97 -33.34 -4.44
C GLY A 118 -3.64 -32.14 -3.55
N LYS A 119 -2.75 -32.26 -2.56
CA LYS A 119 -2.20 -31.14 -1.77
C LYS A 119 -0.77 -30.80 -2.18
N SER A 120 -0.53 -29.53 -2.46
CA SER A 120 0.76 -29.01 -2.91
C SER A 120 1.93 -29.35 -1.99
N ILE A 121 3.05 -29.84 -2.56
CA ILE A 121 4.33 -30.07 -1.82
C ILE A 121 4.89 -28.74 -1.31
N ILE A 122 4.66 -27.66 -2.06
CA ILE A 122 5.09 -26.30 -1.75
C ILE A 122 3.85 -25.42 -1.97
N PRO A 123 3.03 -25.17 -0.93
CA PRO A 123 1.78 -24.41 -1.04
C PRO A 123 2.04 -22.91 -1.15
N LEU A 124 2.95 -22.55 -2.04
CA LEU A 124 3.15 -21.21 -2.50
C LEU A 124 2.04 -20.92 -3.50
N ASN A 125 0.91 -20.39 -3.01
CA ASN A 125 -0.13 -19.83 -3.87
C ASN A 125 0.38 -18.50 -4.48
N ILE A 126 1.40 -18.62 -5.32
CA ILE A 126 1.98 -17.51 -6.05
C ILE A 126 1.14 -17.35 -7.31
N PRO A 127 0.45 -16.20 -7.50
CA PRO A 127 -0.29 -15.96 -8.72
C PRO A 127 0.64 -16.14 -9.93
N HIS A 128 0.11 -16.64 -11.05
CA HIS A 128 0.87 -16.80 -12.29
C HIS A 128 1.42 -15.45 -12.78
N LEU A 129 2.60 -15.09 -12.27
CA LEU A 129 3.34 -13.89 -12.60
C LEU A 129 4.54 -14.32 -13.43
N SER A 130 4.60 -13.82 -14.66
CA SER A 130 5.75 -14.03 -15.55
C SER A 130 6.97 -13.21 -15.11
N SER A 131 6.76 -12.12 -14.36
CA SER A 131 7.81 -11.28 -13.79
C SER A 131 7.30 -10.50 -12.56
N LEU A 132 8.22 -10.11 -11.68
CA LEU A 132 7.91 -9.27 -10.51
C LEU A 132 8.23 -7.82 -10.80
N ALA A 133 7.23 -6.96 -10.66
CA ALA A 133 7.38 -5.52 -10.58
C ALA A 133 6.25 -4.92 -9.73
N LEU A 134 6.53 -3.86 -8.98
CA LEU A 134 5.51 -3.13 -8.22
C LEU A 134 4.43 -2.57 -9.15
N PHE A 135 4.81 -1.95 -10.26
CA PHE A 135 3.92 -1.39 -11.27
C PHE A 135 3.85 -2.30 -12.50
N SER A 136 3.83 -3.62 -12.26
CA SER A 136 3.78 -4.64 -13.31
C SER A 136 2.59 -4.43 -14.23
N ASN A 137 2.83 -4.54 -15.54
CA ASN A 137 1.82 -4.43 -16.59
C ASN A 137 0.99 -3.14 -16.54
N LEU A 138 1.52 -2.04 -15.97
CA LEU A 138 0.81 -0.77 -15.98
C LEU A 138 0.92 -0.04 -17.32
N ASN A 139 2.03 -0.21 -18.03
CA ASN A 139 2.26 0.46 -19.29
C ASN A 139 1.28 -0.04 -20.37
N SER A 140 0.64 0.90 -21.07
CA SER A 140 -0.40 0.63 -22.07
C SER A 140 -1.58 -0.20 -21.56
N SER A 141 -1.80 -0.16 -20.24
CA SER A 141 -2.94 -0.80 -19.59
C SER A 141 -3.86 0.25 -18.96
N ASN A 142 -4.97 -0.22 -18.38
CA ASN A 142 -5.89 0.62 -17.61
C ASN A 142 -5.91 0.23 -16.13
N ASP A 143 -6.30 1.16 -15.28
CA ASP A 143 -6.48 0.94 -13.85
C ASP A 143 -7.92 0.52 -13.49
N GLU A 144 -8.41 -0.48 -14.22
CA GLU A 144 -9.79 -0.96 -14.24
C GLU A 144 -10.78 0.07 -14.82
N TYR A 145 -12.05 -0.31 -14.86
CA TYR A 145 -13.12 0.60 -15.27
C TYR A 145 -13.70 1.37 -14.10
N TYR A 146 -14.14 2.58 -14.40
CA TYR A 146 -14.82 3.48 -13.48
C TYR A 146 -16.23 3.77 -13.99
N VAL A 147 -17.16 3.91 -13.05
CA VAL A 147 -18.43 4.58 -13.28
C VAL A 147 -18.45 5.80 -12.36
N ILE A 148 -18.53 6.99 -12.94
CA ILE A 148 -18.52 8.25 -12.20
C ILE A 148 -19.80 9.06 -12.45
N GLU A 149 -20.13 9.93 -11.51
CA GLU A 149 -21.16 10.96 -11.67
C GLU A 149 -20.70 12.04 -12.66
N THR A 150 -21.58 12.42 -13.59
CA THR A 150 -21.30 13.46 -14.58
C THR A 150 -21.47 14.87 -14.01
N GLY A 151 -22.12 15.00 -12.84
CA GLY A 151 -22.52 16.28 -12.27
C GLY A 151 -23.81 16.85 -12.85
N LYS A 152 -24.50 16.13 -13.76
CA LYS A 152 -25.76 16.59 -14.38
C LYS A 152 -26.87 16.87 -13.36
N ARG A 153 -27.00 16.02 -12.34
CA ARG A 153 -28.01 16.17 -11.28
C ARG A 153 -27.58 17.18 -10.22
N ASP A 154 -26.32 17.12 -9.81
CA ASP A 154 -25.70 18.02 -8.85
C ASP A 154 -24.24 18.22 -9.24
N ILE A 155 -23.87 19.46 -9.59
CA ILE A 155 -22.52 19.79 -10.03
C ILE A 155 -21.47 19.47 -8.97
N ASN A 156 -21.82 19.50 -7.68
CA ASN A 156 -20.90 19.18 -6.59
C ASN A 156 -20.57 17.69 -6.51
N SER A 157 -21.32 16.84 -7.22
CA SER A 157 -21.05 15.40 -7.33
C SER A 157 -20.16 15.04 -8.52
N ILE A 158 -19.72 16.01 -9.32
CA ILE A 158 -18.93 15.76 -10.54
C ILE A 158 -17.69 14.90 -10.25
N GLY A 159 -17.52 13.85 -11.03
CA GLY A 159 -16.37 12.95 -10.93
C GLY A 159 -16.41 12.01 -9.73
N LYS A 160 -17.44 12.06 -8.88
CA LYS A 160 -17.60 11.13 -7.76
C LYS A 160 -17.73 9.70 -8.28
N ILE A 161 -16.91 8.81 -7.76
CA ILE A 161 -16.89 7.40 -8.16
C ILE A 161 -18.09 6.69 -7.55
N ARG A 162 -18.84 5.97 -8.40
CA ARG A 162 -19.90 5.05 -8.00
C ARG A 162 -19.39 3.63 -7.92
N ASN A 163 -18.66 3.20 -8.94
CA ASN A 163 -18.09 1.87 -9.02
C ASN A 163 -16.68 1.94 -9.58
N TRP A 164 -15.81 1.09 -9.06
CA TRP A 164 -14.49 0.79 -9.60
C TRP A 164 -14.33 -0.72 -9.70
N ALA A 165 -13.83 -1.21 -10.83
CA ALA A 165 -13.65 -2.65 -11.09
C ALA A 165 -14.93 -3.49 -10.87
N GLY A 166 -16.10 -2.88 -11.03
CA GLY A 166 -17.41 -3.53 -10.89
C GLY A 166 -17.98 -3.62 -9.49
N SER A 167 -17.33 -3.00 -8.51
CA SER A 167 -17.83 -2.93 -7.14
C SER A 167 -17.85 -1.48 -6.64
N ASN A 168 -18.74 -1.22 -5.70
CA ASN A 168 -18.80 0.02 -4.92
C ASN A 168 -17.96 -0.06 -3.62
N LEU A 169 -17.48 -1.26 -3.28
CA LEU A 169 -16.62 -1.53 -2.14
C LEU A 169 -15.38 -2.31 -2.59
N LEU A 170 -14.26 -1.99 -1.98
CA LEU A 170 -13.03 -2.76 -2.15
C LEU A 170 -13.19 -4.18 -1.58
N PRO A 171 -12.41 -5.17 -2.07
CA PRO A 171 -12.49 -6.54 -1.60
C PRO A 171 -12.28 -6.69 -0.07
N PRO A 172 -12.99 -7.64 0.59
CA PRO A 172 -12.77 -7.97 1.99
C PRO A 172 -11.38 -8.58 2.26
N SER A 173 -10.75 -9.14 1.22
CA SER A 173 -9.37 -9.63 1.30
C SER A 173 -8.37 -8.50 1.54
N TRP A 174 -8.68 -7.25 1.16
CA TRP A 174 -7.79 -6.09 1.28
C TRP A 174 -7.92 -5.40 2.63
N TRP A 175 -9.15 -5.00 2.98
CA TRP A 175 -9.41 -4.26 4.22
C TRP A 175 -10.51 -4.94 5.04
N GLN A 176 -10.31 -5.01 6.36
CA GLN A 176 -11.21 -5.77 7.24
C GLN A 176 -12.54 -5.04 7.49
N THR A 177 -12.50 -3.73 7.69
CA THR A 177 -13.69 -2.96 8.03
C THR A 177 -14.42 -2.47 6.78
N THR A 178 -15.74 -2.33 6.87
CA THR A 178 -16.53 -1.76 5.77
C THR A 178 -16.14 -0.32 5.47
N GLN A 179 -15.78 0.47 6.48
CA GLN A 179 -15.31 1.84 6.30
C GLN A 179 -14.05 1.90 5.44
N ALA A 180 -13.05 1.06 5.73
CA ALA A 180 -11.80 1.02 4.97
C ALA A 180 -11.99 0.56 3.52
N ARG A 181 -13.06 -0.19 3.24
CA ARG A 181 -13.41 -0.66 1.90
C ARG A 181 -14.21 0.36 1.09
N MET A 182 -14.67 1.47 1.67
CA MET A 182 -15.46 2.45 0.94
C MET A 182 -14.61 3.17 -0.12
N ILE A 183 -15.15 3.25 -1.33
CA ILE A 183 -14.60 4.05 -2.42
C ILE A 183 -15.25 5.45 -2.30
N ASN A 184 -14.48 6.42 -1.81
CA ASN A 184 -14.99 7.75 -1.49
C ASN A 184 -14.46 8.80 -2.45
N GLY A 185 -15.33 9.73 -2.84
CA GLY A 185 -14.96 10.92 -3.58
C GLY A 185 -14.64 10.65 -5.05
N THR A 186 -13.74 11.46 -5.61
CA THR A 186 -13.34 11.41 -7.03
C THR A 186 -12.14 10.50 -7.25
N ASP A 187 -11.69 10.35 -8.49
CA ASP A 187 -10.34 9.83 -8.77
C ASP A 187 -9.27 10.81 -8.26
N THR A 188 -7.99 10.37 -8.26
CA THR A 188 -6.82 11.10 -7.71
C THR A 188 -6.43 12.35 -8.53
N GLY A 189 -7.38 13.11 -9.08
CA GLY A 189 -7.06 14.42 -9.65
C GLY A 189 -8.01 15.01 -10.67
N SER A 190 -9.00 14.29 -11.21
CA SER A 190 -9.75 14.84 -12.35
C SER A 190 -10.69 15.97 -11.94
N PHE A 191 -11.41 15.81 -10.83
CA PHE A 191 -12.52 16.70 -10.48
C PHE A 191 -12.53 17.02 -8.98
N ALA A 192 -13.21 18.11 -8.64
CA ALA A 192 -13.59 18.47 -7.27
C ALA A 192 -14.91 19.27 -7.34
N PRO A 193 -15.64 19.40 -6.23
CA PRO A 193 -16.80 20.29 -6.15
C PRO A 193 -16.43 21.73 -6.50
N TRP A 194 -17.43 22.50 -6.95
CA TRP A 194 -17.26 23.92 -7.23
C TRP A 194 -17.18 24.72 -5.93
N HIS A 195 -16.63 25.94 -6.02
CA HIS A 195 -16.53 26.89 -4.91
C HIS A 195 -15.81 26.30 -3.69
N LEU A 196 -14.57 25.88 -3.89
CA LEU A 196 -13.72 25.38 -2.82
C LEU A 196 -13.47 26.46 -1.77
N THR A 197 -13.71 26.10 -0.51
CA THR A 197 -13.46 26.94 0.67
C THR A 197 -12.42 26.29 1.56
N PRO A 198 -11.82 27.02 2.52
CA PRO A 198 -10.94 26.41 3.52
C PRO A 198 -11.59 25.33 4.39
N ARG A 199 -12.94 25.24 4.41
CA ARG A 199 -13.69 24.20 5.12
C ARG A 199 -14.04 23.00 4.24
N SER A 200 -13.74 23.07 2.94
CA SER A 200 -14.01 21.97 2.02
C SER A 200 -13.14 20.77 2.38
N ILE A 201 -13.76 19.59 2.35
CA ILE A 201 -13.10 18.30 2.58
C ILE A 201 -13.23 17.52 1.27
N LEU A 202 -12.09 17.10 0.72
CA LEU A 202 -12.03 16.49 -0.61
C LEU A 202 -11.62 15.02 -0.49
N PRO A 203 -12.58 14.09 -0.32
CA PRO A 203 -12.27 12.68 -0.41
C PRO A 203 -11.87 12.33 -1.85
N PHE A 204 -10.95 11.39 -1.99
CA PHE A 204 -10.61 10.80 -3.28
C PHE A 204 -10.18 9.35 -3.10
N PHE A 205 -10.40 8.55 -4.14
CA PHE A 205 -9.91 7.19 -4.22
C PHE A 205 -8.62 7.16 -5.04
N SER A 206 -7.62 6.45 -4.50
CA SER A 206 -6.39 6.13 -5.23
C SER A 206 -6.40 4.64 -5.56
N SER A 207 -6.64 4.32 -6.83
CA SER A 207 -6.53 2.95 -7.35
C SER A 207 -5.10 2.40 -7.17
N PHE A 208 -4.09 3.27 -7.19
CA PHE A 208 -2.69 2.92 -6.99
C PHE A 208 -2.37 2.50 -5.55
N LEU A 209 -3.08 3.06 -4.57
CA LEU A 209 -2.89 2.75 -3.15
C LEU A 209 -4.00 1.87 -2.60
N CYS A 210 -4.94 1.42 -3.45
CA CYS A 210 -6.03 0.53 -3.09
C CYS A 210 -6.90 1.08 -1.94
N ARG A 211 -6.99 2.40 -1.79
CA ARG A 211 -7.56 3.06 -0.62
C ARG A 211 -8.11 4.45 -0.96
N SER A 212 -9.13 4.87 -0.22
CA SER A 212 -9.63 6.24 -0.22
C SER A 212 -8.93 7.09 0.85
N PHE A 213 -8.64 8.34 0.50
CA PHE A 213 -8.01 9.35 1.35
C PHE A 213 -8.87 10.61 1.39
N THR A 214 -8.55 11.48 2.34
CA THR A 214 -9.18 12.78 2.48
C THR A 214 -8.12 13.88 2.35
N ALA A 215 -8.31 14.79 1.39
CA ALA A 215 -7.50 16.00 1.29
C ALA A 215 -8.21 17.18 1.97
N VAL A 216 -7.45 17.93 2.77
CA VAL A 216 -7.91 19.10 3.53
C VAL A 216 -7.18 20.35 3.10
N PHE A 217 -7.79 21.51 3.30
CA PHE A 217 -7.17 22.79 2.97
C PHE A 217 -5.85 22.97 3.73
N SER A 218 -4.80 23.32 3.00
CA SER A 218 -3.48 23.68 3.52
C SER A 218 -3.33 25.19 3.56
N LYS A 219 -3.36 25.84 2.39
CA LYS A 219 -3.13 27.28 2.26
C LYS A 219 -3.66 27.85 0.95
N HIS A 220 -3.79 29.17 0.91
CA HIS A 220 -3.89 29.89 -0.36
C HIS A 220 -2.54 29.88 -1.08
N SER A 221 -2.57 29.74 -2.39
CA SER A 221 -1.38 29.64 -3.24
C SER A 221 -1.58 30.40 -4.55
N SER A 222 -0.52 30.48 -5.36
CA SER A 222 -0.62 30.91 -6.74
C SER A 222 0.17 29.97 -7.63
N TYR A 223 -0.40 29.64 -8.79
CA TYR A 223 0.26 28.81 -9.79
C TYR A 223 0.14 29.46 -11.15
N LYS A 224 1.29 29.72 -11.80
CA LYS A 224 1.39 30.39 -13.11
C LYS A 224 0.56 31.69 -13.19
N GLY A 225 0.56 32.49 -12.12
CA GLY A 225 -0.15 33.77 -12.04
C GLY A 225 -1.65 33.68 -11.70
N MET A 226 -2.21 32.47 -11.58
CA MET A 226 -3.60 32.26 -11.17
C MET A 226 -3.68 32.12 -9.65
N LYS A 227 -4.78 32.60 -9.05
CA LYS A 227 -5.07 32.37 -7.63
C LYS A 227 -5.52 30.93 -7.45
N THR A 228 -4.87 30.20 -6.55
CA THR A 228 -5.15 28.78 -6.30
C THR A 228 -5.29 28.51 -4.81
N VAL A 229 -5.82 27.34 -4.50
CA VAL A 229 -5.92 26.79 -3.15
C VAL A 229 -5.19 25.45 -3.12
N GLU A 230 -4.40 25.24 -2.09
CA GLU A 230 -3.66 24.01 -1.87
C GLU A 230 -4.41 23.11 -0.89
N PHE A 231 -4.59 21.86 -1.27
CA PHE A 231 -5.12 20.81 -0.42
C PHE A 231 -4.07 19.72 -0.25
N VAL A 232 -3.91 19.21 0.98
CA VAL A 232 -2.96 18.15 1.31
C VAL A 232 -3.66 17.01 2.01
N VAL A 233 -3.11 15.80 1.88
CA VAL A 233 -3.53 14.68 2.72
C VAL A 233 -2.80 14.78 4.05
N PRO A 234 -3.51 14.88 5.19
CA PRO A 234 -2.89 15.12 6.49
C PRO A 234 -2.18 13.86 7.01
N GLU A 235 -1.23 14.03 7.94
CA GLU A 235 -0.38 12.93 8.44
C GLU A 235 -1.21 11.81 9.10
N GLU A 236 -2.34 12.17 9.70
CA GLU A 236 -3.25 11.26 10.38
C GLU A 236 -3.85 10.22 9.45
N GLU A 237 -3.98 10.48 8.14
CA GLU A 237 -4.46 9.48 7.18
C GLU A 237 -3.46 8.30 7.03
N PHE A 238 -2.19 8.51 7.39
CA PHE A 238 -1.15 7.48 7.40
C PHE A 238 -0.93 6.86 8.79
N ASP A 239 -1.65 7.32 9.83
CA ASP A 239 -1.60 6.72 11.17
C ASP A 239 -2.63 5.58 11.28
N THR A 240 -2.19 4.33 11.10
CA THR A 240 -3.03 3.12 11.27
C THR A 240 -3.24 2.72 12.74
N VAL A 241 -2.55 3.37 13.67
CA VAL A 241 -2.78 3.22 15.11
C VAL A 241 -4.04 4.00 15.50
N ASN A 242 -4.31 5.13 14.85
CA ASN A 242 -5.51 5.95 15.06
C ASN A 242 -6.81 5.14 14.89
N ASP A 243 -7.77 5.38 15.77
CA ASP A 243 -9.05 4.65 15.85
C ASP A 243 -9.85 4.74 14.54
N ASN A 244 -9.75 5.88 13.84
CA ASN A 244 -10.41 6.08 12.55
C ASN A 244 -9.84 5.21 11.41
N ASN A 245 -8.62 4.68 11.58
CA ASN A 245 -7.85 3.99 10.54
C ASN A 245 -7.52 2.54 10.89
N ILE A 246 -8.15 1.97 11.94
CA ILE A 246 -7.91 0.58 12.38
C ILE A 246 -8.08 -0.43 11.23
N GLY A 247 -9.04 -0.18 10.33
CA GLY A 247 -9.28 -1.05 9.17
C GLY A 247 -8.15 -1.11 8.15
N PHE A 248 -7.16 -0.21 8.24
CA PHE A 248 -5.97 -0.15 7.38
C PHE A 248 -4.73 -0.74 8.05
N ARG A 249 -4.85 -1.38 9.22
CA ARG A 249 -3.72 -2.00 9.91
C ARG A 249 -3.11 -3.12 9.07
N TYR A 250 -1.78 -3.17 9.12
CA TYR A 250 -1.06 -4.29 8.58
C TYR A 250 -1.34 -5.54 9.41
N ARG A 251 -1.71 -6.62 8.73
CA ARG A 251 -2.06 -7.88 9.38
C ARG A 251 -0.88 -8.54 10.08
N ASN A 252 0.34 -8.25 9.60
CA ASN A 252 1.59 -8.76 10.18
C ASN A 252 1.47 -10.25 10.52
N LEU A 253 1.22 -11.07 9.50
CA LEU A 253 0.90 -12.49 9.65
C LEU A 253 2.11 -13.28 10.17
N GLU A 254 3.29 -12.75 9.93
CA GLU A 254 4.60 -13.17 10.42
C GLU A 254 4.85 -12.82 11.90
N LYS A 255 4.00 -11.99 12.52
CA LYS A 255 4.05 -11.60 13.94
C LYS A 255 5.38 -10.97 14.35
N ILE A 256 5.96 -10.15 13.47
CA ILE A 256 7.25 -9.49 13.70
C ILE A 256 7.05 -8.07 14.22
N LYS A 257 7.77 -7.71 15.29
CA LYS A 257 7.91 -6.31 15.71
C LYS A 257 9.01 -5.64 14.89
N TYR A 258 8.66 -5.08 13.73
CA TYR A 258 9.61 -4.48 12.78
C TYR A 258 10.43 -3.31 13.33
N PHE A 259 9.87 -2.59 14.30
CA PHE A 259 10.53 -1.47 14.97
C PHE A 259 10.57 -1.74 16.48
N PRO A 260 11.55 -2.52 16.97
CA PRO A 260 11.64 -2.90 18.39
C PRO A 260 11.72 -1.71 19.33
N GLU A 261 12.44 -0.65 18.91
CA GLU A 261 12.64 0.59 19.67
C GLU A 261 11.37 1.45 19.76
N TRP A 262 10.42 1.26 18.85
CA TRP A 262 9.16 1.99 18.91
C TRP A 262 8.26 1.35 19.98
N GLU A 263 7.89 2.17 20.97
CA GLU A 263 6.91 1.83 21.99
C GLU A 263 5.81 2.89 22.02
N PRO A 264 4.54 2.54 21.79
CA PRO A 264 3.44 3.50 21.91
C PRO A 264 3.23 3.97 23.35
N CYS A 265 3.81 3.27 24.34
CA CYS A 265 3.57 3.47 25.76
C CYS A 265 4.87 3.55 26.59
N PRO A 266 5.73 4.55 26.38
CA PRO A 266 7.06 4.61 27.00
C PRO A 266 7.02 4.79 28.53
N LYS A 267 5.92 5.32 29.08
CA LYS A 267 5.76 5.59 30.52
C LYS A 267 5.00 4.50 31.27
N LYS A 268 4.81 3.31 30.69
CA LYS A 268 4.09 2.24 31.37
C LYS A 268 4.91 1.77 32.57
N THR A 269 4.51 2.16 33.78
CA THR A 269 5.07 1.60 35.02
C THR A 269 4.82 0.10 35.00
N ARG A 270 5.91 -0.69 34.93
CA ARG A 270 5.87 -2.14 35.13
C ARG A 270 5.14 -2.44 36.43
N ARG A 271 4.34 -3.52 36.42
CA ARG A 271 3.52 -4.02 37.53
C ARG A 271 4.23 -3.86 38.89
N ASP A 272 3.70 -2.98 39.72
CA ASP A 272 3.59 -3.24 41.15
C ASP A 272 2.15 -3.69 41.41
N SER A 273 1.96 -5.00 41.59
CA SER A 273 0.85 -5.67 42.28
C SER A 273 -0.62 -5.33 41.96
N GLY A 274 -1.36 -6.31 41.40
CA GLY A 274 -2.67 -6.71 41.98
C GLY A 274 -3.96 -6.49 41.19
N GLY A 275 -3.95 -5.86 40.01
CA GLY A 275 -5.17 -5.69 39.19
C GLY A 275 -5.47 -6.90 38.31
N SER A 276 -6.60 -7.58 38.53
CA SER A 276 -7.09 -8.68 37.69
C SER A 276 -7.67 -8.13 36.38
N CYS A 277 -6.97 -8.34 35.26
CA CYS A 277 -7.44 -7.97 33.92
C CYS A 277 -8.56 -8.89 33.39
N SER A 278 -9.05 -9.83 34.19
CA SER A 278 -10.04 -10.83 33.81
C SER A 278 -11.47 -10.28 33.70
N ASN A 279 -11.78 -9.15 34.35
CA ASN A 279 -13.14 -8.63 34.50
C ASN A 279 -13.41 -7.30 33.76
N GLU A 280 -12.39 -6.67 33.19
CA GLU A 280 -12.56 -5.42 32.44
C GLU A 280 -12.61 -5.70 30.94
N SER A 281 -13.74 -5.40 30.29
CA SER A 281 -13.90 -5.52 28.83
C SER A 281 -13.19 -4.36 28.13
N ILE A 282 -11.87 -4.33 28.19
CA ILE A 282 -11.06 -3.29 27.56
C ILE A 282 -10.67 -3.73 26.16
N GLU A 283 -11.07 -2.93 25.18
CA GLU A 283 -10.67 -3.13 23.80
C GLU A 283 -9.26 -2.58 23.57
N CYS A 284 -8.26 -3.46 23.66
CA CYS A 284 -6.85 -3.15 23.43
C CYS A 284 -6.52 -2.83 21.97
N SER A 285 -7.48 -2.93 21.05
CA SER A 285 -7.31 -2.50 19.66
C SER A 285 -7.32 -0.98 19.53
N LEU A 286 -7.94 -0.23 20.45
CA LEU A 286 -8.09 1.22 20.36
C LEU A 286 -6.84 1.96 20.84
N LYS A 287 -6.43 3.02 20.12
CA LYS A 287 -5.27 3.90 20.42
C LYS A 287 -5.28 4.38 21.86
N ARG A 288 -6.44 4.85 22.34
CA ARG A 288 -6.64 5.34 23.71
C ARG A 288 -6.39 4.28 24.79
N ASN A 289 -6.54 2.99 24.45
CA ASN A 289 -6.44 1.87 25.37
C ASN A 289 -5.10 1.16 25.28
N LEU A 290 -4.26 1.41 24.25
CA LEU A 290 -2.98 0.72 24.07
C LEU A 290 -2.09 0.75 25.32
N CYS A 291 -2.12 1.88 26.05
CA CYS A 291 -1.32 2.08 27.25
C CYS A 291 -2.02 1.67 28.55
N HIS A 292 -3.21 1.09 28.46
CA HIS A 292 -3.90 0.53 29.61
C HIS A 292 -3.07 -0.60 30.23
N VAL A 293 -3.19 -0.78 31.55
CA VAL A 293 -2.42 -1.78 32.31
C VAL A 293 -2.61 -3.19 31.72
N CYS A 294 -3.83 -3.48 31.25
CA CYS A 294 -4.23 -4.76 30.66
C CYS A 294 -3.88 -4.96 29.17
N CYS A 295 -3.38 -3.94 28.48
CA CYS A 295 -3.02 -4.02 27.07
C CYS A 295 -1.50 -4.09 26.88
N GLU A 296 -1.02 -4.74 25.83
CA GLU A 296 0.42 -4.98 25.61
C GLU A 296 1.06 -3.96 24.66
N GLY A 297 0.59 -2.70 24.69
CA GLY A 297 1.16 -1.62 23.90
C GLY A 297 1.02 -1.86 22.40
N SER A 298 2.13 -2.12 21.71
CA SER A 298 2.12 -2.40 20.26
C SER A 298 1.61 -3.80 19.89
N TYR A 299 1.47 -4.71 20.87
CA TYR A 299 0.96 -6.06 20.62
C TYR A 299 -0.57 -6.09 20.76
N VAL A 300 -1.25 -6.37 19.66
CA VAL A 300 -2.71 -6.28 19.50
C VAL A 300 -3.19 -7.45 18.62
N ASP A 301 -4.28 -8.09 19.01
CA ASP A 301 -4.94 -9.17 18.24
C ASP A 301 -3.99 -10.32 17.81
N GLY A 302 -2.99 -10.62 18.64
CA GLY A 302 -2.04 -11.72 18.41
C GLY A 302 -0.88 -11.37 17.46
N THR A 303 -0.68 -10.09 17.15
CA THR A 303 0.41 -9.58 16.30
C THR A 303 0.88 -8.18 16.74
N TYR A 304 1.87 -7.62 16.05
CA TYR A 304 2.40 -6.27 16.33
C TYR A 304 1.90 -5.23 15.32
N LEU A 305 1.53 -4.06 15.83
CA LEU A 305 1.17 -2.91 14.99
C LEU A 305 2.39 -2.35 14.25
N LEU A 306 2.16 -1.78 13.07
CA LEU A 306 3.11 -0.84 12.48
C LEU A 306 3.03 0.52 13.20
N PRO A 307 4.14 1.25 13.32
CA PRO A 307 4.13 2.62 13.81
C PRO A 307 3.25 3.56 12.96
N PRO A 308 2.84 4.72 13.49
CA PRO A 308 2.18 5.77 12.72
C PRO A 308 2.99 6.22 11.50
N GLY A 309 2.31 6.75 10.48
CA GLY A 309 2.94 7.31 9.28
C GLY A 309 3.15 6.34 8.12
N MET A 310 2.63 5.10 8.25
CA MET A 310 2.72 4.06 7.23
C MET A 310 1.52 3.11 7.26
N PHE A 311 1.25 2.45 6.13
CA PHE A 311 0.20 1.44 5.98
C PHE A 311 0.57 0.43 4.89
N PRO A 312 0.01 -0.79 4.87
CA PRO A 312 0.37 -1.81 3.87
C PRO A 312 -0.23 -1.52 2.49
N LEU A 313 0.50 -1.84 1.43
CA LEU A 313 -0.04 -1.94 0.08
C LEU A 313 -0.64 -3.34 -0.12
N VAL A 314 -1.95 -3.40 -0.37
CA VAL A 314 -2.73 -4.66 -0.37
C VAL A 314 -3.09 -5.16 -1.76
N CYS A 315 -2.92 -4.33 -2.79
CA CYS A 315 -3.21 -4.68 -4.18
C CYS A 315 -2.09 -4.24 -5.11
N PHE A 316 -2.02 -4.84 -6.30
CA PHE A 316 -1.21 -4.28 -7.36
C PHE A 316 -1.74 -2.88 -7.70
N PRO A 317 -0.88 -1.84 -7.72
CA PRO A 317 -1.30 -0.48 -8.01
C PRO A 317 -2.17 -0.41 -9.26
N GLY A 318 -3.41 0.06 -9.10
CA GLY A 318 -4.37 0.23 -10.19
C GLY A 318 -5.10 -1.04 -10.63
N LYS A 319 -4.89 -2.21 -10.02
CA LYS A 319 -5.54 -3.46 -10.44
C LYS A 319 -6.41 -4.04 -9.33
N ASN A 320 -7.51 -4.69 -9.72
CA ASN A 320 -8.34 -5.45 -8.76
C ASN A 320 -7.74 -6.83 -8.47
N VAL A 321 -6.47 -6.86 -8.07
CA VAL A 321 -5.69 -8.07 -7.78
C VAL A 321 -4.89 -7.83 -6.50
N THR A 322 -5.01 -8.73 -5.53
CA THR A 322 -4.25 -8.68 -4.28
C THR A 322 -2.76 -8.77 -4.55
N LEU A 323 -1.97 -7.98 -3.83
CA LEU A 323 -0.51 -8.06 -3.89
C LEU A 323 -0.07 -9.32 -3.13
N PRO A 324 0.64 -10.28 -3.76
CA PRO A 324 1.04 -11.54 -3.11
C PRO A 324 2.25 -11.37 -2.18
N MET A 325 2.78 -10.15 -2.08
CA MET A 325 3.96 -9.80 -1.30
C MET A 325 3.64 -8.62 -0.39
N SER A 326 4.32 -8.56 0.74
CA SER A 326 4.16 -7.45 1.68
C SER A 326 4.93 -6.24 1.19
N ALA A 327 4.24 -5.10 1.07
CA ALA A 327 4.85 -3.80 0.84
C ALA A 327 4.17 -2.77 1.74
N VAL A 328 4.91 -1.75 2.16
CA VAL A 328 4.46 -0.71 3.09
C VAL A 328 4.62 0.65 2.40
N ILE A 329 3.55 1.42 2.38
CA ILE A 329 3.51 2.78 1.89
C ILE A 329 3.71 3.72 3.07
N SER A 330 4.58 4.70 2.87
CA SER A 330 4.88 5.73 3.87
C SER A 330 5.24 7.06 3.21
N SER A 331 5.30 8.10 4.03
CA SER A 331 5.94 9.35 3.60
C SER A 331 7.44 9.16 3.32
N PRO A 332 8.05 9.96 2.42
CA PRO A 332 9.48 9.92 2.20
C PRO A 332 10.28 10.01 3.50
N TYR A 333 11.30 9.16 3.65
CA TYR A 333 12.18 9.09 4.83
C TYR A 333 11.45 8.81 6.16
N PHE A 334 10.24 8.22 6.10
CA PHE A 334 9.38 8.04 7.27
C PHE A 334 9.07 9.36 8.02
N SER A 335 9.01 10.49 7.32
CA SER A 335 8.82 11.82 7.93
C SER A 335 7.56 11.98 8.81
N TYR A 336 6.52 11.16 8.58
CA TYR A 336 5.29 11.11 9.38
C TYR A 336 5.37 10.15 10.58
N SER A 337 6.44 9.37 10.68
CA SER A 337 6.61 8.37 11.72
C SER A 337 7.40 8.92 12.92
N PRO A 338 7.32 8.25 14.08
CA PRO A 338 8.14 8.57 15.25
C PRO A 338 9.64 8.51 14.96
N LYS A 339 10.44 9.20 15.79
CA LYS A 339 11.88 9.31 15.59
C LYS A 339 12.57 7.94 15.61
N GLU A 340 12.10 7.01 16.42
CA GLU A 340 12.60 5.64 16.53
C GLU A 340 12.51 4.89 15.19
N VAL A 341 11.51 5.23 14.37
CA VAL A 341 11.31 4.68 13.03
C VAL A 341 12.25 5.35 12.04
N ILE A 342 12.37 6.67 12.08
CA ILE A 342 13.27 7.44 11.20
C ILE A 342 14.72 6.99 11.42
N ASP A 343 15.13 6.86 12.68
CA ASP A 343 16.49 6.49 13.09
C ASP A 343 16.80 5.01 12.84
N SER A 344 15.80 4.17 12.51
CA SER A 344 15.99 2.76 12.18
C SER A 344 16.72 2.53 10.84
N VAL A 345 16.76 3.53 9.96
CA VAL A 345 17.41 3.44 8.64
C VAL A 345 18.53 4.46 8.54
N ILE A 346 19.76 3.95 8.44
CA ILE A 346 20.95 4.78 8.24
C ILE A 346 20.91 5.38 6.83
N GLY A 347 21.14 6.69 6.74
CA GLY A 347 21.22 7.43 5.47
C GLY A 347 19.97 8.22 5.10
N PHE A 348 18.90 8.13 5.89
CA PHE A 348 17.76 9.03 5.75
C PHE A 348 18.14 10.46 6.08
N ARG A 349 17.71 11.40 5.24
CA ARG A 349 17.96 12.82 5.44
C ARG A 349 17.05 13.33 6.55
N GLN A 350 17.61 14.03 7.54
CA GLN A 350 16.81 14.82 8.47
C GLN A 350 16.22 16.02 7.72
N LEU A 351 14.90 16.12 7.75
CA LEU A 351 14.15 17.14 7.04
C LEU A 351 13.67 18.20 8.01
N ASP A 352 13.99 19.47 7.74
CA ASP A 352 13.46 20.60 8.51
C ASP A 352 11.96 20.80 8.25
N VAL A 353 11.52 20.47 7.03
CA VAL A 353 10.11 20.55 6.60
C VAL A 353 9.68 19.19 6.08
N LYS A 354 8.65 18.63 6.71
CA LYS A 354 8.06 17.34 6.30
C LYS A 354 7.33 17.52 4.97
N PRO A 355 7.66 16.75 3.91
CA PRO A 355 6.96 16.82 2.65
C PRO A 355 5.54 16.26 2.79
N SER A 356 4.58 16.91 2.14
CA SER A 356 3.23 16.36 1.99
C SER A 356 3.25 15.18 1.01
N VAL A 357 2.67 14.04 1.38
CA VAL A 357 2.60 12.87 0.49
C VAL A 357 1.74 13.15 -0.74
N PHE A 358 0.65 13.89 -0.55
CA PHE A 358 -0.19 14.38 -1.63
C PHE A 358 -0.39 15.88 -1.47
N THR A 359 -0.15 16.62 -2.55
CA THR A 359 -0.44 18.05 -2.66
C THR A 359 -1.26 18.29 -3.92
N PHE A 360 -2.43 18.88 -3.77
CA PHE A 360 -3.33 19.24 -4.85
C PHE A 360 -3.48 20.76 -4.89
N VAL A 361 -2.99 21.37 -5.96
CA VAL A 361 -3.20 22.80 -6.21
C VAL A 361 -4.39 22.94 -7.15
N ARG A 362 -5.46 23.58 -6.69
CA ARG A 362 -6.72 23.71 -7.43
C ARG A 362 -7.09 25.17 -7.64
N GLU A 363 -7.78 25.42 -8.75
CA GLU A 363 -8.49 26.68 -8.95
C GLU A 363 -9.76 26.67 -8.08
N PRO A 364 -9.97 27.67 -7.21
CA PRO A 364 -11.00 27.62 -6.18
C PRO A 364 -12.44 27.65 -6.70
N MET A 365 -12.72 28.29 -7.84
CA MET A 365 -14.09 28.44 -8.33
C MET A 365 -14.60 27.16 -9.01
N THR A 366 -13.82 26.62 -9.93
CA THR A 366 -14.15 25.45 -10.75
C THR A 366 -13.72 24.13 -10.12
N GLY A 367 -12.79 24.17 -9.15
CA GLY A 367 -12.20 22.98 -8.55
C GLY A 367 -11.17 22.27 -9.44
N LEU A 368 -10.82 22.85 -10.60
CA LEU A 368 -9.88 22.26 -11.55
C LEU A 368 -8.50 22.05 -10.94
N LEU A 369 -7.91 20.89 -11.19
CA LEU A 369 -6.55 20.56 -10.76
C LEU A 369 -5.52 21.25 -11.66
N MET A 370 -4.69 22.10 -11.05
CA MET A 370 -3.66 22.87 -11.75
C MET A 370 -2.27 22.23 -11.60
N ARG A 371 -2.01 21.61 -10.46
CA ARG A 371 -0.79 20.86 -10.15
C ARG A 371 -1.09 19.80 -9.11
N ILE A 372 -0.51 18.62 -9.29
CA ILE A 372 -0.48 17.57 -8.28
C ILE A 372 0.98 17.20 -8.04
N ASP A 373 1.36 17.13 -6.76
CA ASP A 373 2.64 16.58 -6.34
C ASP A 373 2.36 15.39 -5.43
N THR A 374 2.82 14.22 -5.83
CA THR A 374 2.70 12.98 -5.06
C THR A 374 4.09 12.45 -4.74
N GLN A 375 4.39 12.29 -3.45
CA GLN A 375 5.70 11.85 -2.96
C GLN A 375 5.49 10.75 -1.93
N MET A 376 5.84 9.52 -2.28
CA MET A 376 5.65 8.37 -1.39
C MET A 376 6.88 7.46 -1.43
N MET A 377 7.07 6.71 -0.35
CA MET A 377 8.10 5.69 -0.25
C MET A 377 7.43 4.32 -0.11
N VAL A 378 7.87 3.39 -0.94
CA VAL A 378 7.51 1.97 -0.84
C VAL A 378 8.65 1.26 -0.12
N SER A 379 8.33 0.61 0.99
CA SER A 379 9.27 -0.19 1.78
C SER A 379 8.85 -1.65 1.73
N PHE A 380 9.82 -2.55 1.73
CA PHE A 380 9.58 -3.98 1.83
C PHE A 380 10.01 -4.44 3.22
N PRO A 381 9.11 -5.03 4.03
CA PRO A 381 9.45 -5.51 5.35
C PRO A 381 10.44 -6.69 5.24
N VAL A 382 11.64 -6.50 5.77
CA VAL A 382 12.67 -7.54 5.90
C VAL A 382 12.76 -7.92 7.37
N PHE A 383 12.79 -9.22 7.65
CA PHE A 383 12.81 -9.73 9.01
C PHE A 383 13.59 -11.04 9.12
N GLN A 384 13.98 -11.39 10.33
CA GLN A 384 14.55 -12.68 10.68
C GLN A 384 13.46 -13.54 11.33
N THR A 385 13.40 -14.81 10.96
CA THR A 385 12.47 -15.77 11.56
C THR A 385 13.03 -17.18 11.52
N ASP A 386 12.79 -17.94 12.58
CA ASP A 386 13.04 -19.39 12.62
C ASP A 386 11.75 -20.17 12.31
N GLN A 387 10.62 -19.48 12.15
CA GLN A 387 9.32 -20.11 11.90
C GLN A 387 9.17 -20.60 10.45
N ALA A 388 9.99 -20.09 9.53
CA ALA A 388 9.95 -20.49 8.13
C ALA A 388 10.82 -21.72 7.82
N THR A 389 11.62 -22.18 8.79
CA THR A 389 12.56 -23.31 8.71
C THR A 389 12.08 -24.55 9.45
#